data_AF-A0A2A4RFI4-F1
#
_entry.id   AF-A0A2A4RFI4-F1
#
_cell.length_a   1.000
_cell.length_b   1.000
_cell.length_c   1.000
_cell.angle_alpha   90.00
_cell.angle_beta   90.00
_cell.angle_gamma   90.00
#
_symmetry.space_group_name_H-M   'P 1'
#
loop_
_entity.id
_entity.type
_entity.pdbx_description
1 polymer ?
#
loop_
_entity_poly.entity_id
_entity_poly.type
_entity_poly.pdbx_seq_one_letter_code
_entity_poly.pdbx_strand_id
1 'polypeptide(L)' 'MHLNDSHGDKSITLFFVSISWVVVVFKFLFAGLTLPGLGTFPLMSGGDFAMAITAVLGIWLGREWRKTHYQRQANAG' A
#
# COMPACT_ATOMS: atom_id res chain seq x y z
N MET A 1 -3.09 -5.47 16.23
CA MET A 1 -2.67 -6.27 15.06
C MET A 1 -1.42 -5.63 14.50
N HIS A 2 -0.24 -6.22 14.72
CA HIS A 2 1.03 -5.68 14.24
C HIS A 2 1.50 -6.51 13.04
N LEU A 3 1.76 -5.86 11.90
CA LEU A 3 2.36 -6.49 10.73
C LEU A 3 3.88 -6.55 10.92
N ASN A 4 4.43 -7.76 10.92
CA ASN A 4 5.87 -7.99 10.91
C ASN A 4 6.40 -7.76 9.49
N ASP A 5 7.51 -7.05 9.38
CA ASP A 5 8.24 -6.84 8.12
C ASP A 5 8.96 -8.13 7.69
N SER A 6 9.38 -8.25 6.42
CA SER A 6 10.17 -9.39 5.92
C SER A 6 11.50 -9.60 6.66
N HIS A 7 11.97 -8.57 7.36
CA HIS A 7 13.17 -8.58 8.19
C HIS A 7 12.89 -8.77 9.70
N GLY A 8 11.65 -9.08 10.10
CA GLY A 8 11.26 -9.34 11.50
C GLY A 8 11.09 -8.08 12.37
N ASP A 9 11.26 -6.90 11.78
CA ASP A 9 11.27 -5.62 12.51
C ASP A 9 9.90 -4.94 12.54
N LYS A 10 9.56 -4.27 13.66
CA LYS A 10 8.29 -3.56 13.79
C LYS A 10 8.26 -2.37 12.85
N SER A 11 7.22 -2.26 12.02
CA SER A 11 7.15 -1.20 11.03
C SER A 11 5.76 -0.57 10.88
N ILE A 12 5.58 0.54 11.60
CA ILE A 12 4.42 1.45 11.49
C ILE A 12 4.18 1.90 10.04
N THR A 13 5.24 2.17 9.27
CA THR A 13 5.09 2.61 7.86
C THR A 13 4.55 1.49 6.96
N LEU A 14 4.85 0.23 7.25
CA LEU A 14 4.36 -0.93 6.49
C LEU A 14 2.87 -1.17 6.75
N PHE A 15 2.46 -0.94 8.01
CA PHE A 15 1.04 -0.91 8.38
C PHE A 15 0.29 0.18 7.62
N PHE A 16 0.82 1.41 7.55
CA PHE A 16 0.20 2.49 6.78
C PHE A 16 0.07 2.19 5.28
N VAL A 17 1.13 1.66 4.66
CA VAL A 17 1.10 1.23 3.25
C VAL A 17 0.03 0.15 3.04
N SER A 18 0.00 -0.87 3.91
CA SER A 18 -0.97 -1.97 3.78
C SER A 18 -2.42 -1.48 3.90
N ILE A 19 -2.71 -0.58 4.84
CA ILE A 19 -4.04 0.03 4.98
C ILE A 19 -4.37 0.86 3.74
N SER A 20 -3.43 1.69 3.27
CA SER A 20 -3.63 2.52 2.09
C SER A 20 -3.92 1.67 0.86
N TRP A 21 -3.21 0.55 0.70
CA TRP A 21 -3.44 -0.41 -0.37
C TRP A 21 -4.83 -1.05 -0.27
N VAL A 22 -5.22 -1.53 0.91
CA VAL A 22 -6.57 -2.10 1.15
C VAL A 22 -7.67 -1.10 0.82
N VAL A 23 -7.52 0.16 1.25
CA VAL A 23 -8.51 1.22 0.98
C VAL A 23 -8.64 1.49 -0.52
N VAL A 24 -7.54 1.54 -1.26
CA VAL A 24 -7.55 1.77 -2.72
C VAL A 24 -8.19 0.60 -3.45
N VAL A 25 -7.86 -0.64 -3.08
CA VAL A 25 -8.47 -1.85 -3.65
C VAL A 25 -9.97 -1.89 -3.37
N PHE A 26 -10.37 -1.62 -2.12
CA PHE A 26 -11.78 -1.59 -1.74
C PHE A 26 -12.52 -0.54 -2.57
N LYS A 27 -12.01 0.70 -2.63
CA LYS A 27 -12.61 1.76 -3.45
C LYS A 27 -12.78 1.35 -4.92
N PHE A 28 -11.78 0.69 -5.51
CA PHE A 28 -11.86 0.24 -6.90
C PHE A 28 -12.94 -0.84 -7.10
N LEU A 29 -13.08 -1.79 -6.17
CA LEU A 29 -14.10 -2.83 -6.23
C LEU A 29 -15.53 -2.26 -6.12
N PHE A 30 -15.72 -1.19 -5.35
CA PHE A 30 -17.02 -0.52 -5.21
C PHE A 30 -17.26 0.58 -6.24
N ALA A 31 -16.28 0.91 -7.09
CA ALA A 31 -16.42 1.97 -8.08
C ALA A 31 -17.55 1.65 -9.08
N GLY A 32 -18.49 2.57 -9.24
CA GLY A 32 -19.66 2.36 -10.11
C GLY A 32 -20.74 1.44 -9.52
N LEU A 33 -20.56 0.91 -8.31
CA LEU A 33 -21.62 0.16 -7.62
C LEU A 33 -22.71 1.14 -7.16
N THR A 34 -23.97 0.81 -7.42
CA THR A 34 -25.11 1.55 -6.88
C THR A 34 -25.69 0.79 -5.69
N LEU A 35 -25.60 1.38 -4.50
CA LEU A 35 -26.11 0.78 -3.26
C LEU A 35 -27.48 1.38 -2.91
N PRO A 36 -28.51 0.56 -2.62
CA PRO A 36 -29.80 1.04 -2.17
C PRO A 36 -29.65 1.86 -0.89
N GLY A 37 -30.06 3.13 -0.91
CA GLY A 37 -30.00 4.06 0.24
C GLY A 37 -28.70 4.86 0.40
N LEU A 38 -27.61 4.53 -0.33
CA LEU A 38 -26.33 5.25 -0.27
C LEU A 38 -25.93 5.92 -1.60
N GLY A 39 -26.66 5.64 -2.68
CA GLY A 39 -26.39 6.21 -4.01
C GLY A 39 -25.33 5.45 -4.80
N THR A 40 -24.85 6.08 -5.86
CA THR A 40 -23.83 5.50 -6.75
C THR A 40 -22.44 5.91 -6.31
N PHE A 41 -21.55 4.93 -6.13
CA PHE A 41 -20.15 5.19 -5.84
C PHE A 41 -19.46 5.84 -7.05
N PRO A 42 -18.60 6.86 -6.84
CA PRO A 42 -17.89 7.53 -7.92
C PRO A 42 -17.13 6.52 -8.79
N LEU A 43 -17.20 6.70 -10.11
CA LEU A 43 -16.40 5.89 -11.03
C LEU A 43 -14.91 6.17 -10.81
N MET A 44 -14.12 5.11 -10.89
CA MET A 44 -12.66 5.14 -10.88
C MET A 44 -12.18 4.42 -12.13
N SER A 45 -11.39 5.09 -12.96
CA SER A 45 -10.83 4.43 -14.15
C SER A 45 -9.74 3.43 -13.73
N GLY A 46 -9.49 2.42 -14.58
CA GLY A 46 -8.38 1.49 -14.35
C GLY A 46 -7.01 2.18 -14.31
N GLY A 47 -6.85 3.29 -15.07
CA GLY A 47 -5.64 4.10 -15.05
C GLY A 47 -5.41 4.80 -13.71
N ASP A 48 -6.46 5.39 -13.14
CA ASP A 48 -6.39 6.04 -11.82
C ASP A 48 -6.05 5.02 -10.72
N PHE A 49 -6.61 3.82 -10.83
CA PHE A 49 -6.30 2.72 -9.90
C PHE A 49 -4.85 2.28 -10.00
N ALA A 50 -4.35 2.05 -11.22
CA ALA A 50 -2.97 1.66 -11.46
C ALA A 50 -1.99 2.71 -10.90
N MET A 51 -2.27 4.00 -11.11
CA MET A 51 -1.45 5.09 -10.56
C MET A 51 -1.48 5.12 -9.03
N ALA A 52 -2.66 4.99 -8.42
CA ALA A 52 -2.80 4.99 -6.96
C ALA A 52 -2.05 3.81 -6.32
N ILE A 53 -2.19 2.60 -6.87
CA ILE A 53 -1.48 1.40 -6.39
C ILE A 53 0.03 1.55 -6.57
N THR A 54 0.48 2.04 -7.74
CA THR A 54 1.91 2.25 -8.02
C THR A 54 2.52 3.27 -7.06
N ALA A 55 1.82 4.35 -6.74
CA ALA A 55 2.28 5.34 -5.77
C ALA A 55 2.43 4.73 -4.37
N VAL A 56 1.44 3.95 -3.91
CA VAL A 56 1.47 3.29 -2.60
C VAL A 56 2.60 2.25 -2.52
N LEU A 57 2.74 1.40 -3.55
CA LEU A 57 3.79 0.39 -3.61
C LEU A 57 5.19 0.99 -3.78
N GLY A 58 5.32 2.11 -4.52
CA GLY A 58 6.59 2.80 -4.70
C GLY A 58 7.18 3.32 -3.38
N ILE A 59 6.33 3.82 -2.47
CA ILE A 59 6.75 4.24 -1.13
C ILE A 59 7.31 3.06 -0.34
N TRP A 60 6.65 1.90 -0.41
CA TRP A 60 7.11 0.68 0.25
C TRP A 60 8.42 0.17 -0.33
N LEU A 61 8.50 0.06 -1.66
CA LEU A 61 9.68 -0.42 -2.38
C LEU A 61 10.91 0.45 -2.08
N GLY A 62 10.76 1.78 -2.11
CA GLY A 62 11.85 2.70 -1.78
C GLY A 62 12.29 2.64 -0.31
N ARG A 63 11.40 2.23 0.60
CA ARG A 63 11.75 1.99 2.01
C ARG A 63 12.53 0.68 2.16
N GLU A 64 12.05 -0.39 1.53
CA GLU A 64 12.66 -1.72 1.63
C GLU A 64 14.06 -1.77 1.02
N TRP A 65 14.24 -1.05 -0.10
CA TRP A 65 15.53 -0.89 -0.73
C TRP A 65 16.56 -0.24 0.20
N ARG A 66 16.17 0.84 0.91
CA ARG A 66 17.05 1.48 1.90
C ARG A 66 17.40 0.57 3.05
N LYS A 67 16.43 -0.15 3.64
CA LYS A 67 16.70 -1.11 4.73
C LYS A 67 17.71 -2.18 4.33
N THR A 68 17.50 -2.77 3.14
CA THR A 68 18.39 -3.79 2.58
C THR A 68 19.83 -3.26 2.42
N HIS A 69 19.98 -2.01 1.96
CA HIS A 69 21.30 -1.37 1.84
C HIS A 69 21.99 -1.12 3.18
N TYR A 70 21.26 -0.63 4.18
CA TYR A 70 21.82 -0.43 5.52
C TYR A 70 22.30 -1.75 6.16
N GLN A 71 21.51 -2.81 6.05
CA GLN A 71 21.91 -4.14 6.55
C GLN A 71 23.14 -4.69 5.85
N ARG A 72 23.28 -4.48 4.53
CA ARG A 72 24.48 -4.91 3.79
C ARG A 72 25.74 -4.19 4.25
N GLN A 73 25.65 -2.90 4.57
CA GLN A 73 26.80 -2.14 5.09
C GLN A 73 27.18 -2.60 6.50
N ALA A 74 26.20 -2.87 7.36
CA ALA A 74 26.45 -3.34 8.73
C ALA A 74 27.11 -4.73 8.81
N ASN A 75 26.88 -5.61 7.83
CA ASN A 75 27.50 -6.94 7.77
C ASN A 75 28.88 -6.97 7.09
N ALA A 76 29.35 -5.83 6.55
CA ALA A 76 30.60 -5.73 5.80
C ALA A 76 31.73 -5.04 6.59
N GLY A 77 31.47 -4.59 7.82
CA GLY A 77 32.46 -4.03 8.76
C GLY A 77 32.59 -4.91 10.00
#